data_AF-A0A959NHU5-F1
#
_entry.id   AF-A0A959NHU5-F1
#
_cell.length_a   1.000
_cell.length_b   1.000
_cell.length_c   1.000
_cell.angle_alpha   90.00
_cell.angle_beta   90.00
_cell.angle_gamma   90.00
#
_symmetry.space_group_name_H-M   'P 1'
#
loop_
_entity.id
_entity.type
_entity.pdbx_description
1 polymer ?
#
loop_
_entity_poly.entity_id
_entity_poly.type
_entity_poly.pdbx_seq_one_letter_code
_entity_poly.pdbx_strand_id
1 'polypeptide(L)'
;MRYFFLSVFLISCLPNIYAQKKGKEVAISNSGCTVEVICFPGRFDVYDMYDGATVYADDCLKDDIYYGIYCIKFRNPIISLDAAEDSTIAYLDFLKLD
;
A
#
# COMPACT_ATOMS: atom_id res chain seq x y z
N MET A 1 -15.90 -28.81 -38.26
CA MET A 1 -16.21 -27.37 -38.10
C MET A 1 -16.55 -26.95 -36.67
N ARG A 2 -17.28 -27.73 -35.85
CA ARG A 2 -17.67 -27.32 -34.48
C ARG A 2 -16.49 -27.08 -33.52
N TYR A 3 -15.44 -27.90 -33.59
CA TYR A 3 -14.24 -27.76 -32.74
C TYR A 3 -13.33 -26.59 -33.15
N PHE A 4 -13.38 -26.17 -34.43
CA PHE A 4 -12.60 -25.04 -34.93
C PHE A 4 -13.16 -23.69 -34.42
N PHE A 5 -14.49 -23.57 -34.30
CA PHE A 5 -15.10 -22.40 -33.68
C PHE A 5 -14.82 -22.32 -32.17
N LEU A 6 -14.80 -23.46 -31.47
CA LEU A 6 -14.45 -23.53 -30.05
C LEU A 6 -12.99 -23.14 -29.78
N SER A 7 -12.05 -23.52 -30.64
CA SER A 7 -10.64 -23.14 -30.49
C SER A 7 -10.40 -21.65 -30.75
N VAL A 8 -11.13 -21.04 -31.68
CA VAL A 8 -11.01 -19.59 -31.98
C VAL A 8 -11.57 -18.73 -30.84
N PHE A 9 -12.64 -19.17 -30.17
CA PHE A 9 -13.26 -18.44 -29.05
C PHE A 9 -12.41 -18.47 -27.76
N LEU A 10 -11.58 -19.49 -27.56
CA LEU A 10 -10.65 -19.56 -26.41
C LEU A 10 -9.43 -18.64 -26.58
N ILE A 11 -9.01 -18.38 -27.82
CA ILE A 11 -7.83 -17.55 -28.13
C ILE A 11 -8.17 -16.05 -28.00
N SER A 12 -9.44 -15.65 -28.21
CA SER A 12 -9.87 -14.25 -28.09
C SER A 12 -9.98 -13.72 -26.64
N CYS A 13 -9.84 -14.57 -25.62
CA CYS A 13 -9.81 -14.15 -24.22
C CYS A 13 -8.40 -13.74 -23.72
N LEU A 14 -7.34 -13.99 -24.49
CA LEU A 14 -5.96 -13.69 -24.09
C LEU A 14 -5.47 -12.23 -24.21
N PRO A 15 -6.09 -11.29 -24.95
CA PRO A 15 -5.49 -9.96 -25.13
C PRO A 15 -5.66 -9.00 -23.93
N ASN A 16 -6.35 -9.39 -22.85
CA ASN A 16 -6.59 -8.50 -21.69
C ASN A 16 -5.53 -8.55 -20.59
N ILE A 17 -4.43 -9.28 -20.75
CA ILE A 17 -3.40 -9.42 -19.69
C ILE A 17 -2.61 -8.10 -19.50
N TYR A 18 -2.56 -7.22 -20.49
CA TYR A 18 -1.75 -5.99 -20.47
C TYR A 18 -2.51 -4.71 -20.11
N ALA A 19 -3.80 -4.80 -19.78
CA ALA A 19 -4.64 -3.63 -19.50
C ALA A 19 -4.70 -3.22 -18.02
N GLN A 20 -4.03 -3.94 -17.11
CA GLN A 20 -3.90 -3.46 -15.73
C GLN A 20 -2.98 -2.23 -15.72
N LYS A 21 -3.59 -1.05 -15.57
CA LYS A 21 -2.87 0.20 -15.30
C LYS A 21 -2.09 0.00 -13.99
N LYS A 22 -0.79 -0.30 -14.09
CA LYS A 22 0.08 -0.40 -12.92
C LYS A 22 -0.07 0.87 -12.09
N GLY A 23 -0.23 0.71 -10.77
CA GLY A 23 -0.22 1.83 -9.85
C GLY A 23 1.07 2.64 -10.03
N LYS A 24 1.03 3.92 -9.66
CA LYS A 24 2.26 4.71 -9.70
C LYS A 24 3.10 4.30 -8.49
N GLU A 25 4.30 3.79 -8.72
CA GLU A 25 5.26 3.57 -7.63
C GLU A 25 5.78 4.91 -7.13
N VAL A 26 5.78 5.09 -5.81
CA VAL A 26 6.22 6.32 -5.15
C VAL A 26 7.07 5.98 -3.93
N ALA A 27 8.13 6.76 -3.72
CA ALA A 27 8.95 6.65 -2.52
C ALA A 27 8.23 7.28 -1.32
N ILE A 28 8.27 6.59 -0.18
CA ILE A 28 7.69 7.08 1.08
C ILE A 28 8.73 7.94 1.79
N SER A 29 8.77 9.23 1.44
CA SER A 29 9.74 10.18 2.00
C SER A 29 11.18 9.65 1.96
N ASN A 30 11.94 9.77 3.06
CA ASN A 30 13.28 9.23 3.25
C ASN A 30 13.31 7.89 4.01
N SER A 31 12.17 7.17 4.09
CA SER A 31 12.08 5.89 4.80
C SER A 31 12.92 4.77 4.17
N GLY A 32 13.17 4.86 2.86
CA GLY A 32 13.75 3.79 2.04
C GLY A 32 12.73 2.80 1.48
N CYS A 33 11.44 2.96 1.78
CA CYS A 33 10.35 2.15 1.25
C CYS A 33 9.70 2.80 0.02
N THR A 34 9.15 1.97 -0.87
CA THR A 34 8.29 2.39 -1.98
C THR A 34 6.92 1.70 -1.88
N VAL A 35 5.89 2.35 -2.45
CA VAL A 35 4.53 1.83 -2.48
C VAL A 35 3.89 2.14 -3.85
N GLU A 36 3.09 1.21 -4.36
CA GLU A 36 2.25 1.47 -5.54
C GLU A 36 0.92 2.09 -5.11
N VAL A 37 0.60 3.28 -5.63
CA VAL A 37 -0.58 4.04 -5.22
C VAL A 37 -1.53 4.34 -6.38
N ILE A 38 -2.81 4.44 -6.04
CA ILE A 38 -3.91 4.78 -6.96
C ILE A 38 -4.06 6.31 -7.10
N CYS A 39 -3.82 7.06 -6.02
CA CYS A 39 -3.61 8.50 -5.97
C CYS A 39 -2.30 8.79 -5.24
N PHE A 40 -1.55 9.80 -5.70
CA PHE A 40 -0.34 10.22 -5.00
C PHE A 40 -0.74 11.24 -3.93
N PRO A 41 -0.44 11.00 -2.65
CA PRO A 41 -0.90 11.87 -1.58
C PRO A 41 -0.09 13.19 -1.51
N GLY A 42 1.15 13.17 -2.02
CA GLY A 42 1.90 14.38 -2.31
C GLY A 42 3.20 14.46 -1.52
N ARG A 43 3.08 14.51 -0.19
CA ARG A 43 4.21 14.61 0.73
C ARG A 43 3.84 13.96 2.05
N PHE A 44 4.57 12.91 2.39
CA PHE A 44 4.44 12.28 3.69
C PHE A 44 4.94 13.19 4.81
N ASP A 45 4.05 13.46 5.76
CA ASP A 45 4.37 14.03 7.05
C ASP A 45 5.17 13.01 7.87
N VAL A 46 6.05 13.52 8.74
CA VAL A 46 6.99 12.71 9.52
C VAL A 46 6.77 12.97 10.99
N TYR A 47 6.49 11.91 11.74
CA TYR A 47 6.23 11.95 13.18
C TYR A 47 7.24 11.06 13.90
N ASP A 48 8.08 11.67 14.74
CA ASP A 48 8.96 10.92 15.62
C ASP A 48 8.24 10.58 16.93
N MET A 49 8.20 9.29 17.24
CA MET A 49 7.50 8.74 18.39
C MET A 49 8.42 8.60 19.60
N TYR A 50 7.84 8.58 20.80
CA TYR A 50 8.58 8.45 22.06
C TYR A 50 9.34 7.13 22.21
N ASP A 51 8.89 6.06 21.55
CA ASP A 51 9.55 4.74 21.51
C ASP A 51 10.77 4.73 20.56
N GLY A 52 11.02 5.83 19.85
CA GLY A 52 12.09 5.99 18.87
C GLY A 52 11.74 5.47 17.48
N ALA A 53 10.47 5.13 17.23
CA ALA A 53 9.98 4.89 15.88
C ALA A 53 9.73 6.21 15.15
N THR A 54 9.75 6.15 13.82
CA THR A 54 9.36 7.27 12.95
C THR A 54 8.20 6.83 12.07
N VAL A 55 7.11 7.59 12.05
CA VAL A 55 5.93 7.34 11.21
C VAL A 55 5.92 8.33 10.05
N TYR A 56 5.72 7.80 8.86
CA TYR A 56 5.52 8.55 7.63
C TYR A 56 4.06 8.41 7.21
N ALA A 57 3.29 9.50 7.21
CA ALA A 57 1.85 9.46 6.96
C ALA A 57 1.44 10.46 5.88
N ASP A 58 0.46 10.09 5.06
CA ASP A 58 -0.20 11.01 4.13
C ASP A 58 -1.53 10.39 3.68
N ASP A 59 -2.43 11.22 3.17
CA ASP A 59 -3.72 10.78 2.66
C ASP A 59 -4.04 11.37 1.27
N CYS A 60 -4.91 10.68 0.54
CA CYS A 60 -5.43 11.20 -0.72
C CYS A 60 -6.89 10.87 -0.91
N LEU A 61 -7.62 11.83 -1.48
CA LEU A 61 -9.01 11.68 -1.88
C LEU A 61 -9.07 11.45 -3.39
N LYS A 62 -9.71 10.36 -3.81
CA LYS A 62 -9.98 10.08 -5.22
C LYS A 62 -11.32 9.39 -5.36
N ASP A 63 -12.16 9.92 -6.26
CA ASP A 63 -13.49 9.38 -6.55
C ASP A 63 -14.34 9.23 -5.26
N ASP A 64 -14.28 10.23 -4.37
CA ASP A 64 -14.91 10.26 -3.04
C ASP A 64 -14.48 9.15 -2.06
N ILE A 65 -13.38 8.45 -2.37
CA ILE A 65 -12.75 7.45 -1.49
C ILE A 65 -11.46 8.04 -0.89
N TYR A 66 -11.37 8.02 0.43
CA TYR A 66 -10.17 8.38 1.18
C TYR A 66 -9.21 7.20 1.26
N TYR A 67 -7.94 7.46 0.96
CA TYR A 67 -6.85 6.50 1.08
C TYR A 67 -5.80 7.10 2.01
N GLY A 68 -5.58 6.46 3.16
CA GLY A 68 -4.48 6.80 4.07
C GLY A 68 -3.32 5.82 3.90
N ILE A 69 -2.10 6.34 3.98
CA ILE A 69 -0.87 5.53 3.96
C ILE A 69 -0.05 5.88 5.19
N TYR A 70 0.28 4.86 5.98
CA TYR A 70 1.17 4.98 7.13
C TYR A 70 2.31 3.98 6.98
N CYS A 71 3.55 4.46 7.00
CA CYS A 71 4.75 3.64 7.00
C CYS A 71 5.50 3.87 8.31
N ILE A 72 5.70 2.80 9.08
CA ILE A 72 6.31 2.86 10.41
C ILE A 72 7.73 2.30 10.31
N LYS A 73 8.71 3.12 10.65
CA LYS A 73 10.11 2.74 10.77
C LYS A 73 10.42 2.46 12.24
N PHE A 74 10.50 1.18 12.59
CA PHE A 74 10.85 0.75 13.92
C PHE A 74 12.34 0.97 14.21
N ARG A 75 12.65 1.36 15.46
CA ARG A 75 14.03 1.46 15.95
C ARG A 75 14.73 0.10 16.01
N ASN A 76 14.00 -0.92 16.45
CA ASN A 76 14.49 -2.29 16.58
C ASN A 76 13.64 -3.22 15.70
N PRO A 77 14.22 -4.30 15.18
CA PRO A 77 13.46 -5.29 14.44
C PRO A 77 12.42 -5.97 15.34
N ILE A 78 11.24 -6.23 14.79
CA ILE A 78 10.23 -7.06 15.44
C ILE A 78 10.62 -8.52 15.25
N ILE A 79 10.92 -9.21 16.35
CA ILE A 79 11.53 -10.55 16.35
C ILE A 79 10.54 -11.69 16.66
N SER A 80 9.29 -11.38 17.01
CA SER A 80 8.25 -12.38 17.31
C SER A 80 6.90 -11.92 16.80
N LEU A 81 5.99 -12.88 16.58
CA LEU A 81 4.61 -12.60 16.14
C LEU A 81 3.83 -11.82 17.20
N ASP A 82 3.96 -12.21 18.47
CA ASP A 82 3.28 -11.53 19.59
C ASP A 82 3.67 -10.04 19.64
N ALA A 83 4.97 -9.74 19.52
CA ALA A 83 5.45 -8.36 19.45
C ALA A 83 4.97 -7.60 18.20
N ALA A 84 4.73 -8.28 17.08
CA ALA A 84 4.19 -7.69 15.87
C ALA A 84 2.71 -7.31 16.02
N GLU A 85 1.94 -8.19 16.66
CA GLU A 85 0.53 -7.96 16.97
C GLU A 85 0.39 -6.78 17.94
N ASP A 86 1.14 -6.79 19.05
CA ASP A 86 1.14 -5.70 20.04
C ASP A 86 1.49 -4.36 19.41
N SER A 87 2.53 -4.34 18.56
CA SER A 87 2.93 -3.12 17.84
C SER A 87 1.81 -2.65 16.93
N THR A 88 1.22 -3.56 16.15
CA THR A 88 0.14 -3.22 15.21
C THR A 88 -1.06 -2.62 15.94
N ILE A 89 -1.46 -3.21 17.08
CA ILE A 89 -2.56 -2.70 17.91
C ILE A 89 -2.24 -1.29 18.40
N ALA A 90 -1.04 -1.06 18.95
CA ALA A 90 -0.64 0.25 19.45
C ALA A 90 -0.68 1.33 18.34
N TYR A 91 -0.22 1.02 17.13
CA TYR A 91 -0.28 1.96 16.01
C TYR A 91 -1.70 2.17 15.49
N LEU A 92 -2.53 1.13 15.43
CA LEU A 92 -3.95 1.30 15.07
C LEU A 92 -4.69 2.19 16.07
N ASP A 93 -4.32 2.15 17.36
CA ASP A 93 -4.88 3.05 18.36
C ASP A 93 -4.40 4.50 18.16
N PHE A 94 -3.14 4.71 17.76
CA PHE A 94 -2.65 6.03 17.36
C PHE A 94 -3.46 6.59 16.17
N LEU A 95 -3.78 5.76 15.16
CA LEU A 95 -4.56 6.18 13.99
C LEU A 95 -5.99 6.62 14.29
N LYS A 96 -6.56 6.23 15.44
CA LYS A 96 -7.90 6.70 15.85
C LYS A 96 -7.91 8.14 16.32
N LEU A 97 -6.74 8.74 16.55
CA LEU A 97 -6.58 10.09 17.07
C LEU A 97 -6.43 11.14 15.94
N ASP A 98 -6.15 10.70 14.72
CA ASP A 98 -6.27 11.49 13.47
C ASP A 98 -7.72 11.46 12.95
#